data_AF-A0AAU9VRR1-F1
#
_entry.id   AF-A0AAU9VRR1-F1
#
_cell.length_a   1.000
_cell.length_b   1.000
_cell.length_c   1.000
_cell.angle_alpha   90.00
_cell.angle_beta   90.00
_cell.angle_gamma   90.00
#
_symmetry.space_group_name_H-M   'P 1'
#
loop_
_entity.id
_entity.type
_entity.pdbx_description
1 polymer ?
#
loop_
_entity_poly.entity_id
_entity_poly.type
_entity_poly.pdbx_seq_one_letter_code
_entity_poly.pdbx_strand_id
1 'polypeptide(L)'
;MMKTFKARMCRRVDYFSKDLRDSGLYYDDDIIHRVCLKFYFLDVIQSELHSAALEGNALFTCPVINVESPLGKPDVLYFVPASAESQDYMTPVDIDEIKIAEDTCAEQLRARGCCS
;
A
#
# COMPACT_ATOMS: atom_id res chain seq x y z
N MET A 1 -11.60 2.68 -9.07
CA MET A 1 -11.29 2.64 -7.62
C MET A 1 -10.26 3.68 -7.18
N MET A 2 -9.01 3.65 -7.68
CA MET A 2 -7.96 4.58 -7.19
C MET A 2 -8.25 6.08 -7.49
N LYS A 3 -8.87 6.37 -8.64
CA LYS A 3 -9.28 7.74 -9.03
C LYS A 3 -10.39 8.31 -8.14
N THR A 4 -11.36 7.46 -7.76
CA THR A 4 -12.49 7.84 -6.89
C THR A 4 -12.03 7.99 -5.44
N PHE A 5 -11.10 7.15 -4.98
CA PHE A 5 -10.44 7.29 -3.68
C PHE A 5 -9.73 8.65 -3.56
N LYS A 6 -8.85 8.99 -4.51
CA LYS A 6 -8.14 10.28 -4.51
C LYS A 6 -9.10 11.47 -4.49
N ALA A 7 -10.17 11.44 -5.30
CA ALA A 7 -11.15 12.53 -5.36
C ALA A 7 -12.01 12.67 -4.09
N ARG A 8 -12.28 11.58 -3.36
CA ARG A 8 -13.03 11.61 -2.10
C ARG A 8 -12.16 12.11 -0.94
N MET A 9 -10.90 11.67 -0.90
CA MET A 9 -9.90 12.12 0.08
C MET A 9 -9.58 13.61 -0.08
N CYS A 10 -9.25 14.07 -1.30
CA CYS A 10 -8.97 15.49 -1.55
C CYS A 10 -10.12 16.40 -1.08
N ARG A 11 -11.38 16.06 -1.42
CA ARG A 11 -12.53 16.87 -0.98
C ARG A 11 -12.66 16.98 0.54
N ARG A 12 -12.37 15.91 1.28
CA ARG A 12 -12.45 15.90 2.75
C ARG A 12 -11.36 16.77 3.38
N VAL A 13 -10.13 16.65 2.88
CA VAL A 13 -8.98 17.44 3.34
C VAL A 13 -9.15 18.92 2.98
N ASP A 14 -9.64 19.21 1.78
CA ASP A 14 -9.84 20.59 1.30
C ASP A 14 -10.91 21.31 2.13
N TYR A 15 -12.04 20.65 2.40
CA TYR A 15 -13.12 21.24 3.21
C TYR A 15 -12.65 21.52 4.64
N PHE A 16 -12.05 20.52 5.29
CA PHE A 16 -11.59 20.64 6.67
C PHE A 16 -10.45 21.67 6.82
N SER A 17 -9.47 21.67 5.91
CA SER A 17 -8.39 22.67 5.94
C SER A 17 -8.91 24.08 5.69
N LYS A 18 -9.97 24.24 4.88
CA LYS A 18 -10.61 25.53 4.65
C LYS A 18 -11.28 26.05 5.92
N ASP A 19 -12.07 25.22 6.61
CA ASP A 19 -12.71 25.61 7.88
C ASP A 19 -11.68 25.98 8.95
N LEU A 20 -10.54 25.26 9.01
CA LEU A 20 -9.46 25.59 9.94
C LEU A 20 -8.73 26.90 9.59
N ARG A 21 -8.57 27.21 8.29
CA ARG A 21 -8.03 28.51 7.85
C ARG A 21 -8.99 29.65 8.18
N ASP A 22 -10.27 29.46 7.88
CA ASP A 22 -11.31 30.47 8.12
C ASP A 22 -11.50 30.77 9.62
N SER A 23 -11.19 29.80 10.49
CA SER A 23 -11.18 29.96 11.96
C SER A 23 -9.83 30.43 12.54
N GLY A 24 -8.79 30.60 11.71
CA GLY A 24 -7.45 31.00 12.16
C GLY A 24 -6.68 29.93 12.95
N LEU A 25 -7.12 28.68 12.90
CA LEU A 25 -6.52 27.54 13.61
C LEU A 25 -5.49 26.78 12.78
N TYR A 26 -5.31 27.13 11.50
CA TYR A 26 -4.38 26.47 10.60
C TYR A 26 -3.63 27.50 9.74
N TYR A 27 -2.31 27.30 9.66
CA TYR A 27 -1.40 28.11 8.85
C TYR A 27 -0.60 27.19 7.95
N ASP A 28 -0.61 27.46 6.64
CA ASP A 28 0.08 26.62 5.65
C ASP A 28 1.61 26.64 5.80
N ASP A 29 2.18 27.70 6.37
CA ASP A 29 3.62 27.83 6.60
C ASP A 29 4.11 27.13 7.88
N ASP A 30 3.19 26.69 8.76
CA ASP A 30 3.55 26.01 10.00
C ASP A 30 3.72 24.49 9.76
N ILE A 31 4.95 24.02 9.97
CA ILE A 31 5.30 22.60 9.80
C ILE A 31 4.52 21.69 10.75
N ILE A 32 4.24 22.12 11.98
CA ILE A 32 3.50 21.35 12.96
C ILE A 32 2.06 21.20 12.51
N HIS A 33 1.42 22.29 12.07
CA HIS A 33 0.05 22.24 11.55
C HIS A 33 -0.06 21.29 10.34
N ARG A 34 0.90 21.32 9.43
CA ARG A 34 0.95 20.39 8.29
C ARG A 34 1.10 18.93 8.71
N VAL A 35 1.94 18.64 9.71
CA VAL A 35 2.13 17.27 10.22
C VAL A 35 0.89 16.78 10.98
N CYS A 36 0.32 17.62 11.85
CA CYS A 36 -0.91 17.30 12.57
C CYS A 36 -2.06 17.01 11.61
N LEU A 37 -2.21 17.80 10.54
CA LEU A 37 -3.24 17.57 9.53
C LEU A 37 -3.06 16.20 8.85
N LYS A 38 -1.83 15.82 8.48
CA LYS A 38 -1.53 14.50 7.92
C LYS A 38 -1.89 13.38 8.89
N PHE A 39 -1.59 13.55 10.17
CA PHE A 39 -1.87 12.55 11.20
C PHE A 39 -3.37 12.38 11.41
N TYR A 40 -4.13 13.48 11.44
CA TYR A 40 -5.59 13.47 11.56
C TYR A 40 -6.29 12.68 10.44
N PHE A 41 -5.73 12.69 9.23
CA PHE A 41 -6.30 11.95 8.10
C PHE A 41 -5.72 10.55 7.94
N LEU A 42 -4.69 10.17 8.71
CA LEU A 42 -4.01 8.90 8.54
C LEU A 42 -4.96 7.71 8.72
N ASP A 43 -5.80 7.75 9.75
CA ASP A 43 -6.80 6.71 10.01
C ASP A 43 -7.79 6.56 8.85
N VAL A 44 -8.23 7.69 8.28
CA VAL A 44 -9.16 7.70 7.14
C VAL A 44 -8.48 7.14 5.89
N ILE A 45 -7.21 7.50 5.66
CA ILE A 45 -6.41 6.95 4.56
C ILE A 45 -6.25 5.44 4.72
N GLN A 46 -5.89 4.98 5.92
CA GLN A 46 -5.71 3.56 6.23
C GLN A 46 -7.00 2.77 6.07
N SER A 47 -8.13 3.28 6.59
CA SER A 47 -9.43 2.62 6.46
C SER A 47 -9.85 2.46 5.00
N GLU A 48 -9.71 3.51 4.19
CA GLU A 48 -10.08 3.46 2.78
C GLU A 48 -9.12 2.57 1.97
N LEU A 49 -7.82 2.57 2.28
CA LEU A 49 -6.85 1.64 1.70
C LEU A 49 -7.17 0.19 2.05
N HIS A 50 -7.53 -0.08 3.30
CA HIS A 50 -7.94 -1.40 3.75
C HIS A 50 -9.21 -1.87 3.03
N SER A 51 -10.22 -0.99 2.90
CA SER A 51 -11.43 -1.30 2.11
C SER A 51 -11.10 -1.58 0.65
N ALA A 52 -10.22 -0.79 0.03
CA ALA A 52 -9.78 -1.03 -1.35
C ALA A 52 -9.03 -2.35 -1.51
N ALA A 53 -8.21 -2.74 -0.52
CA ALA A 53 -7.53 -4.03 -0.50
C ALA A 53 -8.54 -5.20 -0.38
N LEU A 54 -9.53 -5.09 0.50
CA LEU A 54 -10.58 -6.12 0.64
C LEU A 54 -11.41 -6.28 -0.64
N GLU A 55 -11.84 -5.18 -1.24
CA GLU A 55 -12.60 -5.21 -2.49
C GLU A 55 -11.74 -5.68 -3.66
N GLY A 56 -10.45 -5.33 -3.67
CA GLY A 56 -9.45 -5.90 -4.56
C GLY A 56 -9.35 -7.43 -4.41
N ASN A 57 -9.22 -7.93 -3.19
CA ASN A 57 -9.15 -9.37 -2.91
C ASN A 57 -10.46 -10.12 -3.23
N ALA A 58 -11.59 -9.43 -3.25
CA ALA A 58 -12.87 -9.99 -3.68
C ALA A 58 -13.05 -10.00 -5.21
N LEU A 59 -12.50 -8.99 -5.91
CA LEU A 59 -12.70 -8.78 -7.35
C LEU A 59 -11.56 -9.34 -8.23
N PHE A 60 -10.34 -9.50 -7.71
CA PHE A 60 -9.22 -10.12 -8.41
C PHE A 60 -9.35 -11.65 -8.44
N THR A 61 -10.31 -12.15 -9.20
CA THR A 61 -10.08 -13.32 -10.04
C THR A 61 -9.59 -12.76 -11.37
N CYS A 62 -8.29 -12.83 -11.63
CA CYS A 62 -7.64 -12.22 -12.79
C CYS A 62 -8.47 -12.44 -14.08
N PRO A 63 -9.08 -11.40 -14.68
CA PRO A 63 -9.82 -11.54 -15.94
C PRO A 63 -8.87 -11.61 -17.14
N VAL A 64 -7.57 -11.39 -16.91
CA VAL A 64 -6.58 -11.39 -17.97
C VAL A 64 -6.05 -12.81 -18.11
N ILE A 65 -6.34 -13.38 -19.28
CA ILE A 65 -5.88 -14.68 -19.78
C ILE A 65 -4.37 -14.58 -20.06
N ASN A 66 -3.58 -14.21 -19.06
CA ASN A 66 -2.15 -14.46 -19.07
C ASN A 66 -2.07 -15.95 -18.76
N VAL A 67 -1.71 -16.78 -19.72
CA VAL A 67 -1.57 -18.24 -19.53
C VAL A 67 -0.64 -18.58 -18.35
N GLU A 68 0.22 -17.64 -17.94
CA GLU A 68 1.19 -17.79 -16.86
C GLU A 68 0.73 -17.30 -15.47
N SER A 69 -0.42 -16.62 -15.36
CA SER A 69 -0.89 -16.12 -14.06
C SER A 69 -1.85 -17.13 -13.41
N PRO A 70 -1.51 -17.68 -12.23
CA PRO A 70 -2.39 -18.64 -11.57
C PRO A 70 -3.73 -18.00 -11.21
N LEU A 71 -4.80 -18.71 -11.53
CA LEU A 71 -6.16 -18.33 -11.19
C LEU A 71 -6.36 -18.50 -9.67
N GLY A 72 -6.71 -17.42 -8.97
CA GLY A 72 -6.99 -17.51 -7.54
C GLY A 72 -6.93 -16.16 -6.83
N LYS A 73 -7.38 -16.13 -5.58
CA LYS A 73 -7.24 -14.96 -4.72
C LYS A 73 -5.76 -14.80 -4.32
N PRO A 74 -5.16 -13.60 -4.44
CA PRO A 74 -3.76 -13.37 -4.08
C PRO A 74 -3.39 -13.85 -2.68
N ASP A 75 -4.23 -13.56 -1.67
CA ASP A 75 -4.01 -14.02 -0.30
C ASP A 75 -3.95 -15.55 -0.21
N VAL A 76 -4.83 -16.26 -0.92
CA VAL A 76 -4.85 -17.73 -0.89
C VAL A 76 -3.65 -18.30 -1.64
N LEU A 77 -3.29 -17.73 -2.79
CA LEU A 77 -2.12 -18.12 -3.57
C LEU A 77 -0.81 -17.91 -2.81
N TYR A 78 -0.73 -16.86 -1.97
CA TYR A 78 0.46 -16.56 -1.18
C TYR A 78 0.53 -17.36 0.12
N PHE A 79 -0.57 -17.44 0.87
CA PHE A 79 -0.56 -18.06 2.21
C PHE A 79 -0.85 -19.56 2.20
N VAL A 80 -1.62 -20.06 1.22
CA VAL A 80 -2.04 -21.47 1.17
C VAL A 80 -2.12 -21.96 -0.28
N PRO A 81 -1.00 -21.99 -1.03
CA PRO A 81 -1.00 -22.36 -2.45
C PRO A 81 -1.59 -23.74 -2.72
N ALA A 82 -1.37 -24.70 -1.81
CA ALA A 82 -1.89 -26.06 -1.90
C ALA A 82 -3.43 -26.16 -1.89
N SER A 83 -4.13 -25.14 -1.37
CA SER A 83 -5.60 -25.13 -1.29
C SER A 83 -6.30 -24.66 -2.57
N ALA A 84 -5.54 -24.06 -3.51
CA ALA A 84 -6.09 -23.46 -4.73
C ALA A 84 -6.00 -24.37 -5.96
N GLU A 85 -5.72 -25.68 -5.79
CA GLU A 85 -5.33 -26.59 -6.89
C GLU A 85 -4.18 -26.03 -7.75
N SER A 86 -3.39 -25.13 -7.16
CA SER A 86 -2.25 -24.49 -7.79
C SER A 86 -1.03 -25.37 -7.60
N GLN A 87 -0.21 -25.48 -8.64
CA GLN A 87 1.10 -26.09 -8.55
C GLN A 87 1.95 -25.27 -7.55
N ASP A 88 2.75 -25.95 -6.73
CA ASP A 88 3.72 -25.27 -5.88
C ASP A 88 4.81 -24.66 -6.79
N TYR A 89 4.78 -23.33 -6.93
CA TYR A 89 5.76 -22.57 -7.68
C TYR A 89 6.93 -22.11 -6.80
N MET A 90 7.01 -22.56 -5.54
CA MET A 90 8.16 -22.25 -4.69
C MET A 90 9.41 -22.91 -5.27
N THR A 91 10.22 -22.11 -5.95
CA THR A 91 11.54 -22.53 -6.38
C THR A 91 12.43 -22.57 -5.15
N PRO A 92 13.11 -23.70 -4.85
CA PRO A 92 14.10 -23.72 -3.80
C PRO A 92 15.21 -22.72 -4.17
N VAL A 93 15.33 -21.66 -3.38
CA VAL A 93 16.38 -20.65 -3.54
C VAL A 93 17.61 -21.14 -2.80
N ASP A 94 18.77 -21.08 -3.46
CA ASP A 94 20.04 -21.43 -2.83
C ASP A 94 20.35 -20.43 -1.71
N ILE A 95 20.89 -20.92 -0.60
CA ILE A 95 21.29 -20.11 0.55
C ILE A 95 22.32 -19.05 0.12
N ASP A 96 23.16 -19.36 -0.84
CA ASP A 96 24.13 -18.41 -1.40
C ASP A 96 23.44 -17.27 -2.15
N GLU A 97 22.35 -17.55 -2.88
CA GLU A 97 21.54 -16.51 -3.55
C GLU A 97 20.81 -15.63 -2.53
N ILE A 98 20.31 -16.22 -1.44
CA ILE A 98 19.70 -15.47 -0.33
C ILE A 98 20.73 -14.53 0.29
N LYS A 99 21.95 -15.02 0.55
CA LYS A 99 23.02 -14.21 1.15
C LYS A 99 23.47 -13.06 0.24
N ILE A 100 23.59 -13.33 -1.06
CA ILE A 100 23.90 -12.30 -2.07
C ILE A 100 22.78 -11.24 -2.11
N ALA A 101 21.51 -11.66 -2.05
CA ALA A 101 20.38 -10.75 -2.05
C ALA A 101 20.33 -9.90 -0.77
N GLU A 102 20.60 -10.48 0.40
CA GLU A 102 20.68 -9.77 1.68
C GLU A 102 21.76 -8.70 1.64
N ASP A 103 22.96 -9.04 1.17
CA ASP A 103 24.08 -8.09 1.05
C ASP A 103 23.73 -6.97 0.06
N THR A 104 23.15 -7.31 -1.10
CA THR A 104 22.77 -6.34 -2.14
C THR A 104 21.63 -5.41 -1.67
N CYS A 105 20.62 -5.93 -0.99
CA CYS A 105 19.49 -5.13 -0.49
C CYS A 105 19.89 -4.28 0.72
N ALA A 106 20.74 -4.79 1.62
CA ALA A 106 21.30 -4.03 2.73
C ALA A 106 22.13 -2.83 2.23
N GLU A 107 22.90 -3.02 1.15
CA GLU A 107 23.63 -1.92 0.50
C GLU A 107 22.71 -0.90 -0.17
N GLN A 108 21.62 -1.34 -0.82
CA GLN A 108 20.63 -0.43 -1.41
C GLN A 108 19.87 0.39 -0.36
N LEU A 109 19.56 -0.18 0.81
CA LEU A 109 18.97 0.54 1.94
C LEU A 109 19.91 1.61 2.50
N ARG A 110 21.22 1.31 2.57
CA ARG A 110 22.25 2.28 2.98
C ARG A 110 22.42 3.39 1.95
N ALA A 111 22.33 3.09 0.66
CA ALA A 111 22.43 4.07 -0.42
C ALA A 111 21.19 5.00 -0.53
N ARG A 112 20.01 4.53 -0.12
CA ARG A 112 18.76 5.32 -0.14
C ARG A 112 18.42 6.05 1.15
N GLY A 113 19.34 6.07 2.13
CA GLY A 113 19.30 7.03 3.25
C GLY A 113 17.97 7.09 4.00
N CYS A 114 17.36 5.94 4.33
CA CYS A 114 16.36 5.93 5.38
C CYS A 114 17.09 6.00 6.73
N CYS A 115 17.31 7.22 7.20
CA CYS A 115 17.75 7.50 8.55
C CYS A 115 16.74 6.92 9.55
N SER A 116 17.22 6.02 10.40
CA SER A 116 16.67 5.73 11.74
C SER A 116 16.80 6.94 12.65
#